data_AF-A0A423XPV5-F1
#
_entry.id   AF-A0A423XPV5-F1
#
_cell.length_a   1.000
_cell.length_b   1.000
_cell.length_c   1.000
_cell.angle_alpha   90.00
_cell.angle_beta   90.00
_cell.angle_gamma   90.00
#
_symmetry.space_group_name_H-M   'P 1'
#
loop_
_entity.id
_entity.type
_entity.pdbx_description
1 polymer ?
#
loop_
_entity_poly.entity_id
_entity_poly.type
_entity_poly.pdbx_seq_one_letter_code
_entity_poly.pdbx_strand_id
1 'polypeptide(L)'
;DGEGRLIDFRNTIILLTSNVGSEYLISLSRDENTLPEEKMLAELLHTELLKFFPAAFLGRLTVIPYLPLRREALGFIINTQLK
;
A
#
# COMPACT_ATOMS: atom_id res chain seq x y z
N ASP A 1 -11.58 -25.02 5.83
CA ASP A 1 -12.63 -24.10 6.33
C ASP A 1 -13.07 -24.61 7.72
N GLY A 2 -14.10 -24.02 8.32
CA GLY A 2 -14.65 -24.47 9.61
C GLY A 2 -15.28 -25.88 9.57
N GLU A 3 -15.40 -26.48 8.38
CA GLU A 3 -15.96 -27.83 8.16
C GLU A 3 -14.88 -28.88 7.87
N GLY A 4 -13.59 -28.54 8.04
CA GLY A 4 -12.48 -29.46 7.83
C GLY A 4 -12.04 -29.63 6.37
N ARG A 5 -12.57 -28.83 5.44
CA ARG A 5 -12.08 -28.83 4.05
C ARG A 5 -10.70 -28.20 3.98
N LEU A 6 -9.78 -28.86 3.30
CA LEU A 6 -8.48 -28.29 3.01
C LEU A 6 -8.65 -27.16 1.98
N ILE A 7 -8.20 -25.97 2.33
CA ILE A 7 -8.18 -24.81 1.42
C ILE A 7 -6.73 -24.56 1.04
N ASP A 8 -6.48 -24.48 -0.26
CA ASP A 8 -5.17 -24.28 -0.85
C ASP A 8 -5.14 -22.97 -1.64
N PHE A 9 -4.14 -22.12 -1.34
CA PHE A 9 -3.94 -20.81 -1.97
C PHE A 9 -2.72 -20.76 -2.90
N ARG A 10 -2.12 -21.90 -3.28
CA ARG A 10 -0.88 -21.96 -4.09
C ARG A 10 -0.93 -21.16 -5.40
N ASN A 11 -2.11 -21.02 -6.00
CA ASN A 11 -2.30 -20.25 -7.24
C ASN A 11 -3.27 -19.07 -7.06
N THR A 12 -3.27 -18.47 -5.87
CA THR A 12 -4.17 -17.36 -5.53
C THR A 12 -3.36 -16.15 -5.12
N ILE A 13 -3.56 -15.03 -5.82
CA ILE A 13 -3.05 -13.73 -5.38
C ILE A 13 -4.02 -13.16 -4.34
N ILE A 14 -3.53 -12.93 -3.13
CA ILE A 14 -4.29 -12.27 -2.07
C ILE A 14 -3.88 -10.80 -2.07
N LEU A 15 -4.82 -9.92 -2.44
CA LEU A 15 -4.65 -8.47 -2.38
C LEU A 15 -5.38 -7.93 -1.16
N LEU A 16 -4.65 -7.21 -0.31
CA LEU A 16 -5.20 -6.53 0.86
C LEU A 16 -5.00 -5.04 0.69
N THR A 17 -6.03 -4.26 1.02
CA THR A 17 -6.00 -2.80 0.98
C THR A 17 -6.22 -2.24 2.37
N SER A 18 -5.50 -1.18 2.71
CA SER A 18 -5.65 -0.47 3.99
C SER A 18 -5.40 1.01 3.78
N ASN A 19 -6.15 1.85 4.49
CA ASN A 19 -5.90 3.29 4.55
C ASN A 19 -4.96 3.68 5.72
N VAL A 20 -4.44 2.70 6.47
CA VAL A 20 -3.47 2.96 7.54
C VAL A 20 -2.20 3.53 6.93
N GLY A 21 -1.72 4.65 7.47
CA GLY A 21 -0.54 5.36 6.97
C GLY A 21 -0.82 6.34 5.83
N SER A 22 -2.07 6.48 5.35
CA SER A 22 -2.40 7.40 4.25
C SER A 22 -2.07 8.86 4.57
N GLU A 23 -2.46 9.37 5.74
CA GLU A 23 -2.14 10.75 6.16
C GLU A 23 -0.63 10.98 6.25
N TYR A 24 0.11 9.96 6.71
CA TYR A 24 1.55 10.02 6.79
C TYR A 24 2.19 10.06 5.39
N LEU A 25 1.75 9.22 4.46
CA LEU A 25 2.16 9.26 3.06
C LEU A 25 1.89 10.60 2.41
N ILE A 26 0.68 11.14 2.59
CA ILE A 26 0.29 12.45 2.05
C ILE A 26 1.22 13.54 2.59
N SER A 27 1.56 13.48 3.89
CA SER A 27 2.45 14.46 4.51
C SER A 27 3.88 14.41 3.94
N LEU A 28 4.40 13.20 3.68
CA LEU A 28 5.72 13.00 3.08
C LEU A 28 5.78 13.40 1.61
N SER A 29 4.65 13.31 0.90
CA SER A 29 4.57 13.62 -0.54
C SER A 29 4.18 15.06 -0.84
N ARG A 30 4.16 15.96 0.15
CA ARG A 30 3.77 17.38 -0.06
C ARG A 30 4.77 18.16 -0.92
N ASP A 31 6.05 17.84 -0.82
CA ASP A 31 7.10 18.40 -1.66
C ASP A 31 7.84 17.24 -2.35
N GLU A 32 7.77 17.19 -3.68
CA GLU A 32 8.38 16.14 -4.49
C GLU A 32 9.89 16.05 -4.32
N ASN A 33 10.55 17.16 -3.97
CA ASN A 33 11.99 17.18 -3.72
C ASN A 33 12.36 16.56 -2.37
N THR A 34 11.38 16.33 -1.51
CA THR A 34 11.56 15.77 -0.16
C THR A 34 11.03 14.34 -0.03
N LEU A 35 10.48 13.78 -1.12
CA LEU A 35 9.95 12.43 -1.10
C LEU A 35 11.10 11.44 -0.80
N PRO A 36 10.98 10.62 0.26
CA PRO A 36 11.96 9.59 0.56
C PRO A 36 12.19 8.64 -0.61
N GLU A 37 13.40 8.11 -0.73
CA GLU A 37 13.65 6.93 -1.57
C GLU A 37 12.73 5.77 -1.14
N GLU A 38 12.35 4.92 -2.09
CA GLU A 38 11.37 3.85 -1.91
C GLU A 38 11.66 2.97 -0.68
N LYS A 39 12.94 2.61 -0.48
CA LYS A 39 13.37 1.79 0.67
C LYS A 39 13.12 2.49 1.99
N MET A 40 13.44 3.79 2.08
CA MET A 40 13.23 4.59 3.29
C MET A 40 11.74 4.80 3.55
N LEU A 41 10.94 4.99 2.49
CA LEU A 41 9.48 5.08 2.59
C LEU A 41 8.87 3.81 3.18
N ALA A 42 9.33 2.63 2.74
CA ALA A 42 8.88 1.34 3.24
C ALA A 42 9.21 1.15 4.73
N GLU A 43 10.41 1.52 5.18
CA GLU A 43 10.82 1.45 6.59
C GLU A 43 9.99 2.38 7.49
N LEU A 44 9.76 3.63 7.05
CA LEU A 44 8.95 4.59 7.77
C LEU A 44 7.50 4.11 7.90
N LEU A 45 6.93 3.56 6.82
CA LEU A 45 5.58 2.98 6.85
C LEU A 45 5.48 1.74 7.69
N HIS A 46 6.52 0.89 7.72
CA HIS A 46 6.51 -0.30 8.55
C HIS A 46 6.32 0.06 10.04
N THR A 47 6.96 1.14 10.49
CA THR A 47 6.79 1.66 11.87
C THR A 47 5.36 2.11 12.14
N GLU A 48 4.71 2.81 11.20
CA GLU A 48 3.31 3.21 11.34
C GLU A 48 2.36 2.00 11.33
N LEU A 49 2.60 1.02 10.46
CA LEU A 49 1.77 -0.18 10.34
C LEU A 49 1.82 -1.05 11.61
N LEU A 50 2.96 -1.13 12.29
CA LEU A 50 3.11 -1.88 13.56
C LEU A 50 2.22 -1.35 14.69
N LYS A 51 1.74 -0.10 14.61
CA LYS A 51 0.78 0.45 15.59
C LYS A 51 -0.61 -0.18 15.46
N PHE A 52 -0.92 -0.77 14.31
CA PHE A 52 -2.26 -1.27 13.98
C PHE A 52 -2.27 -2.78 13.67
N PHE A 53 -1.18 -3.31 13.12
CA PHE A 53 -1.08 -4.69 12.68
C PHE A 53 0.01 -5.46 13.45
N PRO A 54 -0.26 -6.71 13.87
CA PRO A 54 0.75 -7.55 14.49
C PRO A 54 1.94 -7.80 13.54
N ALA A 55 3.17 -7.82 14.09
CA ALA A 55 4.38 -8.10 13.32
C ALA A 55 4.32 -9.44 12.56
N ALA A 56 3.70 -10.47 13.16
CA ALA A 56 3.53 -11.78 12.53
C ALA A 56 2.61 -11.74 11.29
N PHE A 57 1.68 -10.79 11.23
CA PHE A 57 0.84 -10.57 10.06
C PHE A 57 1.62 -9.82 8.98
N LEU A 58 2.28 -8.71 9.34
CA LEU A 58 3.09 -7.93 8.41
C LEU A 58 4.22 -8.74 7.78
N GLY A 59 4.85 -9.65 8.54
CA GLY A 59 5.92 -10.53 8.04
C GLY A 59 5.47 -11.54 6.98
N ARG A 60 4.15 -11.68 6.73
CA ARG A 60 3.59 -12.51 5.64
C ARG A 60 3.18 -11.71 4.42
N LEU A 61 3.37 -10.39 4.44
CA LEU A 61 2.91 -9.47 3.42
C LEU A 61 4.08 -8.76 2.75
N THR A 62 3.91 -8.42 1.48
CA THR A 62 4.69 -7.39 0.80
C THR A 62 3.86 -6.13 0.78
N VAL A 63 4.29 -5.10 1.51
CA VAL A 63 3.60 -3.81 1.58
C VAL A 63 3.98 -2.99 0.35
N ILE A 64 2.98 -2.50 -0.37
CA ILE A 64 3.15 -1.62 -1.53
C ILE A 64 2.49 -0.27 -1.20
N PRO A 65 3.26 0.79 -0.93
CA PRO A 65 2.71 2.12 -0.68
C PRO A 65 2.11 2.73 -1.95
N TYR A 66 0.93 3.34 -1.83
CA TYR A 66 0.32 4.09 -2.93
C TYR A 66 0.49 5.58 -2.66
N LEU A 67 1.28 6.25 -3.50
CA LEU A 67 1.48 7.69 -3.43
C LEU A 67 0.30 8.45 -4.02
N PRO A 68 0.05 9.70 -3.58
CA PRO A 68 -0.93 10.57 -4.22
C PRO A 68 -0.66 10.71 -5.72
N LEU A 69 -1.74 10.74 -6.50
CA LEU A 69 -1.64 10.86 -7.95
C LEU A 69 -1.10 12.24 -8.34
N ARG A 70 -0.05 12.24 -9.17
CA ARG A 70 0.45 13.45 -9.82
C ARG A 70 -0.53 13.96 -10.88
N ARG A 71 -0.41 15.23 -11.24
CA ARG A 71 -1.32 15.89 -12.21
C ARG A 71 -1.31 15.19 -13.57
N GLU A 72 -0.16 14.70 -14.01
CA GLU A 72 0.03 14.02 -15.29
C GLU A 72 -0.73 12.68 -15.29
N ALA A 73 -0.61 11.92 -14.20
CA ALA A 73 -1.33 10.66 -14.03
C ALA A 73 -2.85 10.86 -13.95
N LEU A 74 -3.29 11.89 -13.23
CA LEU A 74 -4.71 12.28 -13.19
C LEU A 74 -5.24 12.64 -14.58
N GLY A 75 -4.49 13.43 -15.36
CA GLY A 75 -4.87 13.78 -16.73
C GLY A 75 -5.01 12.55 -17.63
N PHE A 76 -4.10 11.58 -17.51
CA PHE A 76 -4.19 10.30 -18.24
C PHE A 76 -5.44 9.50 -17.85
N ILE A 77 -5.73 9.41 -16.54
CA ILE A 77 -6.91 8.68 -16.03
C ILE A 77 -8.20 9.35 -16.54
N ILE A 78 -8.30 10.67 -16.44
CA ILE A 78 -9.47 11.43 -16.93
C ILE A 78 -9.70 11.18 -18.42
N ASN A 79 -8.64 11.29 -19.24
CA ASN A 79 -8.73 11.04 -20.67
C ASN A 79 -9.11 9.59 -21.00
N THR A 80 -8.73 8.63 -20.16
CA THR A 80 -9.10 7.22 -20.33
C THR A 80 -10.58 6.98 -20.02
N GLN A 81 -11.14 7.68 -19.01
CA GLN A 81 -12.55 7.55 -18.61
C GLN A 81 -13.54 8.27 -19.55
N LEU A 82 -13.07 9.22 -20.35
CA LEU A 82 -13.88 9.96 -21.32
C LEU A 82 -13.94 9.31 -22.72
N LYS A 83 -13.22 8.20 -22.92
CA LYS A 83 -13.32 7.35 -24.11
C LYS A 83 -14.39 6.28 -23.90
#